data_AF-A0A8J6AFB3-F1
#
_entry.id   AF-A0A8J6AFB3-F1
#
_cell.length_a   1.000
_cell.length_b   1.000
_cell.length_c   1.000
_cell.angle_alpha   90.00
_cell.angle_beta   90.00
_cell.angle_gamma   90.00
#
_symmetry.space_group_name_H-M   'P 1'
#
loop_
_entity.id
_entity.type
_entity.pdbx_description
1 polymer ?
#
loop_
_entity_poly.entity_id
_entity_poly.type
_entity_poly.pdbx_seq_one_letter_code
_entity_poly.pdbx_strand_id
1 'polypeptide(L)'
;PVGALNPKRAAFFAERYESWEDDQVPKFHYGTHYSTASFVLAWLLRIEPFTTYFLNLQGGKFDHADRTFSSISRAWRNSQRDTSDIKELIPEFYYLPEMFVNFNNYNLGVMDDGTVVSDVELPPWAKTSEEFVRINRL
;
A
#
# COMPACT_ATOMS: atom_id res chain seq x y z
N PRO A 1 15.09 -3.29 -6.95
CA PRO A 1 13.93 -3.49 -6.03
C PRO A 1 13.40 -2.13 -5.56
N VAL A 2 12.15 -2.05 -5.08
CA VAL A 2 11.53 -0.81 -4.56
C VAL A 2 12.45 -0.07 -3.58
N GLY A 3 13.08 -0.81 -2.66
CA GLY A 3 14.00 -0.25 -1.65
C GLY A 3 15.20 0.52 -2.22
N ALA A 4 15.59 0.28 -3.48
CA ALA A 4 16.74 0.90 -4.12
C ALA A 4 16.40 2.13 -5.00
N LEU A 5 15.11 2.44 -5.22
CA LEU A 5 14.69 3.52 -6.12
C LEU A 5 14.99 4.92 -5.57
N ASN A 6 14.87 5.11 -4.25
CA ASN A 6 15.23 6.36 -3.58
C ASN A 6 16.68 6.26 -3.07
N PRO A 7 17.64 7.06 -3.59
CA PRO A 7 19.05 6.94 -3.26
C PRO A 7 19.35 7.11 -1.77
N LYS A 8 18.67 8.06 -1.10
CA LYS A 8 18.86 8.29 0.35
C LYS A 8 18.46 7.05 1.16
N ARG A 9 17.38 6.40 0.75
CA ARG A 9 16.87 5.19 1.42
C ARG A 9 17.71 3.96 1.06
N ALA A 10 18.20 3.89 -0.18
CA ALA A 10 19.10 2.82 -0.62
C ALA A 10 20.40 2.81 0.20
N ALA A 11 20.98 3.99 0.46
CA ALA A 11 22.16 4.14 1.31
C ALA A 11 21.92 3.62 2.74
N PHE A 12 20.77 3.95 3.35
CA PHE A 12 20.39 3.42 4.65
C PHE A 12 20.29 1.89 4.67
N PHE A 13 19.72 1.28 3.63
CA PHE A 13 19.63 -0.19 3.56
C PHE A 13 20.99 -0.85 3.33
N ALA A 14 21.88 -0.21 2.56
CA ALA A 14 23.25 -0.68 2.38
C ALA A 14 24.03 -0.63 3.70
N GLU A 15 23.98 0.49 4.42
CA GLU A 15 24.62 0.64 5.72
C GLU A 15 24.12 -0.41 6.72
N ARG A 16 22.79 -0.62 6.81
CA ARG A 16 22.21 -1.68 7.65
C ARG A 16 22.81 -3.04 7.32
N TYR A 17 22.89 -3.40 6.04
CA TYR A 17 23.42 -4.69 5.62
C TYR A 17 24.91 -4.82 5.98
N GLU A 18 25.69 -3.79 5.71
CA GLU A 18 27.14 -3.76 5.96
C GLU A 18 27.46 -3.86 7.45
N SER A 19 26.78 -3.09 8.29
CA SER A 19 27.01 -3.01 9.75
C SER A 19 26.32 -4.12 10.55
N TRP A 20 25.58 -5.03 9.89
CA TRP A 20 24.88 -6.11 10.58
C TRP A 20 25.87 -7.15 11.12
N GLU A 21 25.94 -7.26 12.45
CA GLU A 21 26.77 -8.22 13.19
C GLU A 21 25.87 -9.06 14.09
N ASP A 22 25.37 -10.18 13.55
CA ASP A 22 24.60 -11.17 14.28
C ASP A 22 25.03 -12.56 13.78
N ASP A 23 25.47 -13.42 14.70
CA ASP A 23 25.98 -14.76 14.39
C ASP A 23 24.87 -15.77 14.02
N GLN A 24 23.61 -15.48 14.38
CA GLN A 24 22.47 -16.36 14.17
C GLN A 24 21.58 -15.90 13.00
N VAL A 25 21.50 -14.59 12.77
CA VAL A 25 20.63 -13.99 11.75
C VAL A 25 21.47 -13.50 10.58
N PRO A 26 21.31 -14.06 9.37
CA PRO A 26 22.01 -13.59 8.18
C PRO A 26 21.75 -12.11 7.89
N LYS A 27 22.74 -11.40 7.33
CA LYS A 27 22.62 -10.00 6.91
C LYS A 27 21.46 -9.81 5.92
N PHE A 28 20.70 -8.73 6.08
CA PHE A 28 19.58 -8.40 5.20
C PHE A 28 19.46 -6.89 4.98
N HIS A 29 18.92 -6.52 3.82
CA HIS A 29 18.61 -5.12 3.52
C HIS A 29 17.24 -4.73 4.09
N TYR A 30 16.25 -5.60 3.94
CA TYR A 30 14.85 -5.33 4.24
C TYR A 30 14.33 -6.33 5.28
N GLY A 31 13.87 -5.84 6.43
CA GLY A 31 13.14 -6.65 7.41
C GLY A 31 11.66 -6.82 7.05
N THR A 32 11.22 -6.21 5.95
CA THR A 32 9.87 -6.32 5.39
C THR A 32 9.96 -6.92 3.99
N HIS A 33 8.84 -7.48 3.52
CA HIS A 33 8.76 -8.15 2.23
C HIS A 33 7.86 -7.37 1.28
N TYR A 34 8.11 -7.47 -0.02
CA TYR A 34 7.35 -6.74 -1.04
C TYR A 34 5.94 -7.30 -1.26
N SER A 35 5.72 -8.56 -0.89
CA SER A 35 4.45 -9.28 -1.00
C SER A 35 4.07 -9.89 0.33
N THR A 36 2.92 -9.50 0.88
CA THR A 36 2.35 -10.01 2.13
C THR A 36 0.83 -10.09 2.02
N ALA A 37 0.20 -11.00 2.76
CA ALA A 37 -1.27 -11.09 2.83
C ALA A 37 -1.88 -9.77 3.34
N SER A 38 -1.24 -9.11 4.31
CA SER A 38 -1.68 -7.81 4.83
C SER A 38 -1.72 -6.73 3.74
N PHE A 39 -0.78 -6.73 2.79
CA PHE A 39 -0.83 -5.80 1.66
C PHE A 39 -1.98 -6.10 0.71
N VAL A 40 -2.25 -7.37 0.41
CA VAL A 40 -3.40 -7.75 -0.44
C VAL A 40 -4.70 -7.27 0.20
N LEU A 41 -4.90 -7.50 1.50
CA LEU A 41 -6.09 -7.03 2.21
C LEU A 41 -6.19 -5.50 2.27
N ALA A 42 -5.07 -4.80 2.46
CA ALA A 42 -5.06 -3.34 2.44
C ALA A 42 -5.37 -2.77 1.04
N TRP A 43 -4.85 -3.37 -0.03
CA TRP A 43 -5.13 -2.97 -1.40
C TRP A 43 -6.59 -3.20 -1.79
N LEU A 44 -7.13 -4.37 -1.43
CA LEU A 44 -8.46 -4.81 -1.83
C LEU A 44 -9.54 -4.50 -0.78
N LEU A 45 -9.27 -3.60 0.17
CA LEU A 45 -10.13 -3.29 1.30
C LEU A 45 -11.59 -2.99 0.93
N ARG A 46 -11.83 -2.47 -0.28
CA ARG A 46 -13.15 -2.05 -0.77
C ARG A 46 -13.96 -3.17 -1.44
N ILE A 47 -13.40 -4.38 -1.54
CA ILE A 47 -14.01 -5.52 -2.23
C ILE A 47 -14.17 -6.70 -1.27
N GLU A 48 -15.33 -7.34 -1.27
CA GLU A 48 -15.53 -8.63 -0.60
C GLU A 48 -14.92 -9.79 -1.41
N PRO A 49 -14.37 -10.83 -0.76
CA PRO A 49 -14.38 -11.10 0.69
C PRO A 49 -13.23 -10.44 1.48
N PHE A 50 -12.42 -9.60 0.84
CA PHE A 50 -11.21 -9.03 1.45
C PHE A 50 -11.52 -8.05 2.57
N THR A 51 -12.62 -7.29 2.46
CA THR A 51 -13.12 -6.46 3.56
C THR A 51 -13.41 -7.30 4.80
N THR A 52 -14.16 -8.41 4.66
CA THR A 52 -14.45 -9.32 5.77
C THR A 52 -13.16 -9.88 6.39
N TYR A 53 -12.20 -10.29 5.56
CA TYR A 53 -10.92 -10.82 6.05
C TYR A 53 -10.08 -9.76 6.77
N PHE A 54 -10.05 -8.53 6.25
CA PHE A 54 -9.37 -7.41 6.88
C PHE A 54 -9.97 -7.11 8.26
N LEU A 55 -11.29 -6.99 8.35
CA LEU A 55 -11.99 -6.75 9.60
C LEU A 55 -11.76 -7.88 10.61
N ASN A 56 -11.76 -9.14 10.17
CA ASN A 56 -11.49 -10.27 11.05
C ASN A 56 -10.10 -10.19 11.68
N LEU A 57 -9.07 -9.86 10.90
CA LEU A 57 -7.70 -9.70 11.41
C LEU A 57 -7.51 -8.46 12.29
N GLN A 58 -8.29 -7.39 12.05
CA GLN A 58 -8.17 -6.11 12.74
C GLN A 58 -9.09 -5.99 13.98
N GLY A 59 -9.72 -7.07 14.43
CA GLY A 59 -10.57 -7.07 15.62
C GLY A 59 -11.97 -6.46 15.39
N GLY A 60 -12.49 -6.56 14.16
CA GLY A 60 -13.85 -6.19 13.78
C GLY A 60 -14.04 -4.72 13.39
N LYS A 61 -12.96 -3.94 13.24
CA LYS A 61 -13.03 -2.53 12.83
C LYS A 61 -12.01 -2.23 11.73
N PHE A 62 -12.30 -1.19 10.95
CA PHE A 62 -11.32 -0.65 10.00
C PHE A 62 -10.12 -0.03 10.74
N ASP A 63 -9.01 0.09 10.03
CA ASP A 63 -7.80 0.71 10.56
C ASP A 63 -7.92 2.26 10.59
N HIS A 64 -6.96 2.92 11.23
CA HIS A 64 -6.86 4.38 11.22
C HIS A 64 -6.86 4.93 9.78
N ALA A 65 -7.66 5.97 9.53
CA ALA A 65 -7.87 6.53 8.18
C ALA A 65 -6.56 6.95 7.48
N ASP A 66 -5.60 7.51 8.22
CA ASP A 66 -4.26 7.86 7.71
C ASP A 66 -3.41 6.68 7.25
N ARG A 67 -3.67 5.48 7.76
CA ARG A 67 -2.96 4.24 7.37
C ARG A 67 -3.69 3.46 6.29
N THR A 68 -5.00 3.66 6.18
CA THR A 68 -5.83 3.03 5.16
C THR A 68 -5.40 3.47 3.76
N PHE A 69 -5.40 2.51 2.82
CA PHE A 69 -5.16 2.81 1.41
C PHE A 69 -6.25 3.74 0.88
N SER A 70 -5.89 4.99 0.59
CA SER A 70 -6.84 6.03 0.17
C SER A 70 -6.36 6.83 -1.04
N SER A 71 -5.09 6.70 -1.45
CA SER A 71 -4.51 7.55 -2.50
C SER A 71 -3.35 6.84 -3.18
N ILE A 72 -3.37 6.81 -4.51
CA ILE A 72 -2.28 6.21 -5.32
C ILE A 72 -0.96 6.94 -5.07
N SER A 73 -1.02 8.28 -5.07
CA SER A 73 0.16 9.13 -4.86
C SER A 73 0.76 8.94 -3.47
N ARG A 74 -0.09 8.84 -2.44
CA ARG A 74 0.36 8.59 -1.06
C ARG A 74 0.98 7.21 -0.93
N ALA A 75 0.35 6.17 -1.48
CA ALA A 75 0.87 4.81 -1.40
C ALA A 75 2.23 4.67 -2.09
N TRP A 76 2.40 5.27 -3.28
CA TRP A 76 3.69 5.35 -3.96
C TRP A 76 4.73 6.13 -3.14
N ARG A 77 4.36 7.29 -2.59
CA ARG A 77 5.27 8.10 -1.77
C ARG A 77 5.75 7.33 -0.54
N ASN A 78 4.86 6.60 0.13
CA ASN A 78 5.19 5.77 1.28
C ASN A 78 6.17 4.66 0.88
N SER A 79 5.89 3.94 -0.21
CA SER A 79 6.78 2.90 -0.73
C SER A 79 8.14 3.42 -1.20
N GLN A 80 8.32 4.75 -1.32
CA GLN A 80 9.60 5.40 -1.62
C GLN A 80 10.33 5.97 -0.38
N ARG A 81 9.64 6.17 0.74
CA ARG A 81 10.17 6.93 1.90
C ARG A 81 10.22 6.13 3.19
N ASP A 82 9.19 5.36 3.48
CA ASP A 82 9.15 4.54 4.69
C ASP A 82 10.15 3.37 4.54
N THR A 83 10.98 3.16 5.56
CA THR A 83 11.98 2.09 5.60
C THR A 83 11.37 0.71 5.82
N SER A 84 10.12 0.68 6.28
CA SER A 84 9.32 -0.53 6.47
C SER A 84 8.40 -0.80 5.28
N ASP A 85 8.24 0.15 4.36
CA ASP A 85 7.38 0.01 3.18
C ASP A 85 8.19 -0.12 1.89
N ILE A 86 8.36 -1.37 1.46
CA ILE A 86 8.98 -1.74 0.18
C ILE A 86 8.02 -2.57 -0.67
N LYS A 87 6.71 -2.35 -0.51
CA LYS A 87 5.67 -3.12 -1.19
C LYS A 87 5.72 -2.95 -2.71
N GLU A 88 5.46 -4.05 -3.43
CA GLU A 88 5.22 -4.06 -4.87
C GLU A 88 3.71 -4.07 -5.16
N LEU A 89 3.34 -3.83 -6.41
CA LEU A 89 1.96 -3.87 -6.86
C LEU A 89 1.43 -5.31 -6.98
N ILE A 90 0.10 -5.42 -6.96
CA ILE A 90 -0.64 -6.68 -7.22
C ILE A 90 -1.23 -6.68 -8.64
N PRO A 91 -1.57 -7.85 -9.21
CA PRO A 91 -2.16 -7.95 -10.55
C PRO A 91 -3.38 -7.04 -10.79
N GLU A 92 -4.21 -6.85 -9.77
CA GLU A 92 -5.47 -6.11 -9.79
C GLU A 92 -5.28 -4.63 -10.18
N PHE A 93 -4.09 -4.04 -9.98
CA PHE A 93 -3.75 -2.70 -10.48
C PHE A 93 -3.86 -2.54 -12.00
N TYR A 94 -3.85 -3.67 -12.73
CA TYR A 94 -3.80 -3.71 -14.18
C TYR A 94 -5.09 -4.23 -14.82
N TYR A 95 -6.11 -4.61 -14.04
CA TYR A 95 -7.38 -5.04 -14.61
C TYR A 95 -8.64 -4.81 -13.74
N LEU A 96 -8.52 -4.46 -12.45
CA LEU A 96 -9.65 -4.43 -11.51
C LEU A 96 -9.95 -3.01 -11.00
N PRO A 97 -10.70 -2.18 -11.74
CA PRO A 97 -11.01 -0.81 -11.34
C PRO A 97 -11.85 -0.70 -10.06
N GLU A 98 -12.61 -1.74 -9.72
CA GLU A 98 -13.49 -1.80 -8.57
C GLU A 98 -12.75 -1.60 -7.25
N MET A 99 -11.45 -1.95 -7.17
CA MET A 99 -10.71 -1.85 -5.91
C MET A 99 -10.42 -0.41 -5.49
N PHE A 100 -10.57 0.53 -6.42
CA PHE A 100 -10.39 1.96 -6.19
C PHE A 100 -11.69 2.68 -5.82
N VAL A 101 -12.83 1.98 -5.85
CA VAL A 101 -14.16 2.58 -5.62
C VAL A 101 -14.77 1.97 -4.36
N ASN A 102 -15.25 2.81 -3.45
CA ASN A 102 -15.98 2.39 -2.27
C ASN A 102 -17.45 2.12 -2.60
N PHE A 103 -17.69 1.18 -3.51
CA PHE A 103 -19.03 0.86 -4.01
C PHE A 103 -20.00 0.41 -2.89
N ASN A 104 -19.45 -0.25 -1.86
CA ASN A 104 -20.21 -0.73 -0.71
C ASN A 104 -20.49 0.36 0.34
N ASN A 105 -20.06 1.61 0.12
CA ASN A 105 -20.26 2.73 1.04
C ASN A 105 -19.73 2.46 2.46
N TYR A 106 -18.58 1.80 2.57
CA TYR A 106 -17.94 1.55 3.85
C TYR A 106 -17.56 2.87 4.54
N ASN A 107 -17.69 2.91 5.86
CA ASN A 107 -17.15 3.99 6.67
C ASN A 107 -15.66 3.74 6.94
N LEU A 108 -14.80 4.35 6.13
CA LEU A 108 -13.34 4.22 6.24
C LEU A 108 -12.71 5.32 7.12
N GLY A 109 -13.54 6.15 7.76
CA GLY A 109 -13.12 7.20 8.66
C GLY A 109 -12.72 8.51 7.98
N VAL A 110 -12.12 9.37 8.79
CA VAL A 110 -11.63 10.70 8.41
C VAL A 110 -10.19 10.81 8.88
N MET A 111 -9.30 11.29 8.02
CA MET A 111 -7.90 11.51 8.35
C MET A 111 -7.73 12.67 9.31
N ASP A 112 -6.55 12.78 9.92
CA ASP A 112 -6.21 13.87 10.83
C ASP A 112 -6.32 15.27 10.18
N ASP A 113 -6.13 15.35 8.86
CA ASP A 113 -6.28 16.60 8.10
C ASP A 113 -7.75 16.95 7.73
N GLY A 114 -8.71 16.12 8.15
CA GLY A 114 -10.13 16.28 7.89
C GLY A 114 -10.62 15.66 6.59
N THR A 115 -9.74 15.03 5.80
CA THR A 115 -10.12 14.36 4.55
C THR A 115 -10.93 13.10 4.83
N VAL A 116 -12.13 13.01 4.28
CA VAL A 116 -12.98 11.82 4.37
C VAL A 116 -12.42 10.71 3.47
N VAL A 117 -12.27 9.50 4.00
CA VAL A 117 -11.80 8.35 3.23
C VAL A 117 -13.00 7.61 2.63
N SER A 118 -13.04 7.51 1.30
CA SER A 118 -14.02 6.71 0.56
C SER A 118 -13.36 6.09 -0.67
N ASP A 119 -13.64 6.58 -1.87
CA ASP A 119 -12.92 6.22 -3.09
C ASP A 119 -11.42 6.53 -2.96
N VAL A 120 -10.60 5.77 -3.67
CA VAL A 120 -9.17 6.01 -3.73
C VAL A 120 -8.92 7.24 -4.60
N GLU A 121 -8.17 8.20 -4.08
CA GLU A 121 -7.71 9.36 -4.83
C GLU A 121 -6.81 8.92 -5.99
N LEU A 122 -7.31 9.19 -7.20
CA LEU A 122 -6.63 8.88 -8.44
C LEU A 122 -5.67 10.02 -8.85
N PRO A 123 -4.64 9.72 -9.66
CA PRO A 123 -3.79 10.74 -10.25
C PRO A 123 -4.59 11.68 -11.18
N PRO A 124 -4.15 12.94 -11.41
CA PRO A 124 -4.88 13.92 -12.22
C PRO A 124 -5.19 13.49 -13.67
N TRP A 125 -4.39 12.56 -14.19
CA TRP A 125 -4.52 12.02 -15.55
C TRP A 125 -5.57 10.91 -15.68
N ALA A 126 -6.08 10.35 -14.58
CA ALA A 126 -7.18 9.39 -14.58
C ALA A 126 -8.43 10.03 -13.99
N LYS A 127 -9.48 10.17 -14.79
CA LYS A 127 -10.78 10.70 -14.34
C LYS A 127 -11.65 9.65 -13.68
N THR A 128 -11.42 8.37 -14.00
CA THR A 128 -12.14 7.23 -13.41
C THR A 128 -11.18 6.10 -13.09
N SER A 129 -11.62 5.15 -12.25
CA SER A 129 -10.81 3.97 -11.92
C SER A 129 -10.57 3.08 -13.14
N GLU A 130 -11.51 3.00 -14.07
CA GLU A 130 -11.36 2.30 -15.35
C GLU A 130 -10.28 2.96 -16.21
N GLU A 131 -10.25 4.29 -16.27
CA GLU A 131 -9.18 5.00 -16.99
C GLU A 131 -7.81 4.76 -16.35
N PHE A 132 -7.74 4.79 -15.01
CA PHE A 132 -6.51 4.47 -14.27
C PHE A 132 -5.98 3.08 -14.63
N VAL A 133 -6.83 2.06 -14.52
CA VAL A 133 -6.49 0.67 -14.85
C VAL A 133 -6.14 0.50 -16.31
N ARG A 134 -6.91 1.11 -17.22
CA ARG A 134 -6.66 1.06 -18.66
C ARG A 134 -5.27 1.58 -18.99
N ILE A 135 -4.89 2.74 -18.45
CA ILE A 135 -3.57 3.34 -18.69
C ILE A 135 -2.44 2.50 -18.07
N ASN A 136 -2.64 1.92 -16.89
CA ASN A 136 -1.63 1.03 -16.29
C ASN A 136 -1.34 -0.23 -17.12
N ARG A 137 -2.32 -0.68 -17.92
CA ARG A 137 -2.19 -1.88 -18.76
C ARG A 137 -1.58 -1.60 -20.15
N LEU A 138 -1.56 -0.34 -20.59
CA LEU A 138 -1.01 0.06 -21.89
C LEU A 138 0.52 0.06 -21.88
#